data_AF-A0A942CFX7-F1
#
_entry.id   AF-A0A942CFX7-F1
#
_cell.length_a   1.000
_cell.length_b   1.000
_cell.length_c   1.000
_cell.angle_alpha   90.00
_cell.angle_beta   90.00
_cell.angle_gamma   90.00
#
_symmetry.space_group_name_H-M   'P 1'
#
loop_
_entity.id
_entity.type
_entity.pdbx_description
1 polymer ?
#
loop_
_entity_poly.entity_id
_entity_poly.type
_entity_poly.pdbx_seq_one_letter_code
_entity_poly.pdbx_strand_id
1 'polypeptide(L)'
;MTKAFGILRRKIVAPVVGLLRRGATPERIAWSLAVGIVIGVNPLLGSTTVLSLFFAWLFRLNIPASQVGTHAVYPLQLILLLPFLHAGTVVFGSAQLPLAPVQIFAFARRHPWDLIKLLWVWEWHALVIWAVLAAVMTPALAVLLTKVLARAMPATRHTQF
;
A
#
# COMPACT_ATOMS: atom_id res chain seq x y z
N MET A 1 -10.14 17.38 -23.00
CA MET A 1 -9.65 16.65 -21.82
C MET A 1 -10.24 17.13 -20.48
N THR A 2 -10.61 18.41 -20.32
CA THR A 2 -11.13 19.00 -19.06
C THR A 2 -12.49 18.47 -18.59
N LYS A 3 -13.41 18.12 -19.50
CA LYS A 3 -14.74 17.59 -19.14
C LYS A 3 -14.68 16.21 -18.46
N ALA A 4 -13.82 15.31 -18.94
CA ALA A 4 -13.66 13.97 -18.37
C ALA A 4 -13.13 14.04 -16.92
N PHE A 5 -12.15 14.92 -16.67
CA PHE A 5 -11.62 15.16 -15.34
C PHE A 5 -12.68 15.74 -14.39
N GLY A 6 -13.53 16.65 -14.88
CA GLY A 6 -14.66 17.19 -14.12
C GLY A 6 -15.71 16.15 -13.74
N ILE A 7 -16.03 15.22 -14.65
CA ILE A 7 -16.99 14.13 -14.40
C ILE A 7 -16.42 13.14 -13.38
N LEU A 8 -15.16 12.72 -13.55
CA LEU A 8 -14.47 11.81 -12.62
C LEU A 8 -14.43 12.40 -11.20
N ARG A 9 -14.05 13.68 -11.10
CA ARG A 9 -14.01 14.41 -9.82
C ARG A 9 -15.37 14.44 -9.14
N ARG A 10 -16.44 14.72 -9.88
CA ARG A 10 -17.79 14.88 -9.33
C ARG A 10 -18.47 13.56 -8.98
N LYS A 11 -18.30 12.52 -9.80
CA LYS A 11 -19.03 11.25 -9.63
C LYS A 11 -18.29 10.22 -8.79
N ILE A 12 -16.96 10.25 -8.73
CA ILE A 12 -16.17 9.23 -8.03
C ILE A 12 -15.40 9.87 -6.87
N VAL A 13 -14.56 10.87 -7.15
CA VAL A 13 -13.65 11.43 -6.13
C VAL A 13 -14.42 12.13 -5.00
N ALA A 14 -15.36 13.02 -5.33
CA ALA A 14 -16.13 13.77 -4.33
C ALA A 14 -16.95 12.88 -3.37
N PRO A 15 -17.72 11.88 -3.83
CA PRO A 15 -18.42 10.98 -2.92
C PRO A 15 -17.50 10.07 -2.13
N VAL A 16 -16.41 9.54 -2.72
CA VAL A 16 -15.42 8.74 -1.97
C VAL A 16 -14.80 9.59 -0.86
N VAL A 17 -14.31 10.78 -1.20
CA VAL A 17 -13.77 11.72 -0.21
C VAL A 17 -14.81 12.09 0.85
N GLY A 18 -16.08 12.28 0.46
CA GLY A 18 -17.18 12.53 1.37
C GLY A 18 -17.43 11.37 2.36
N LEU A 19 -17.35 10.12 1.90
CA LEU A 19 -17.44 8.93 2.75
C LEU A 19 -16.24 8.81 3.70
N LEU A 20 -15.03 9.05 3.19
CA LEU A 20 -13.81 9.02 4.00
C LEU A 20 -13.81 10.10 5.09
N ARG A 21 -14.46 11.25 4.83
CA ARG A 21 -14.57 12.39 5.76
C ARG A 21 -15.58 12.22 6.88
N ARG A 22 -16.53 11.28 6.80
CA ARG A 22 -17.59 11.16 7.82
C ARG A 22 -16.98 10.83 9.19
N GLY A 23 -16.87 11.82 10.06
CA GLY A 23 -16.34 11.69 11.41
C GLY A 23 -14.82 11.50 11.50
N ALA A 24 -14.05 11.80 10.43
CA ALA A 24 -12.60 11.64 10.42
C ALA A 24 -11.87 12.94 10.08
N THR A 25 -10.84 13.27 10.87
CA THR A 25 -9.96 14.40 10.60
C THR A 25 -9.08 14.15 9.36
N PRO A 26 -8.60 15.20 8.67
CA PRO A 26 -7.69 15.05 7.54
C PRO A 26 -6.44 14.23 7.88
N GLU A 27 -5.92 14.41 9.10
CA GLU A 27 -4.79 13.65 9.64
C GLU A 27 -5.12 12.15 9.76
N ARG A 28 -6.28 11.79 10.33
CA ARG A 28 -6.66 10.37 10.47
C ARG A 28 -6.81 9.69 9.10
N ILE A 29 -7.37 10.40 8.11
CA ILE A 29 -7.46 9.90 6.73
C ILE A 29 -6.06 9.73 6.12
N ALA A 30 -5.16 10.68 6.34
CA ALA A 30 -3.78 10.61 5.85
C ALA A 30 -3.03 9.40 6.40
N TRP A 31 -3.11 9.16 7.71
CA TRP A 31 -2.52 7.98 8.35
C TRP A 31 -3.12 6.68 7.83
N SER A 32 -4.44 6.66 7.59
CA SER A 32 -5.14 5.52 7.03
C SER A 32 -4.63 5.19 5.63
N LEU A 33 -4.56 6.20 4.75
CA LEU A 33 -4.00 6.06 3.41
C LEU A 33 -2.54 5.62 3.43
N ALA A 34 -1.72 6.21 4.32
CA ALA A 34 -0.30 5.88 4.44
C ALA A 34 -0.09 4.42 4.84
N VAL A 35 -0.79 3.94 5.87
CA VAL A 35 -0.77 2.53 6.30
C VAL A 35 -1.21 1.62 5.15
N GLY A 36 -2.32 1.97 4.48
CA GLY A 36 -2.79 1.25 3.31
C GLY A 36 -1.75 1.14 2.19
N ILE A 37 -1.11 2.26 1.82
CA ILE A 37 -0.10 2.31 0.76
C ILE A 37 1.14 1.48 1.13
N VAL A 38 1.66 1.66 2.34
CA VAL A 38 2.90 0.99 2.77
C VAL A 38 2.69 -0.51 2.92
N ILE A 39 1.57 -0.93 3.51
CA ILE A 39 1.18 -2.35 3.54
C ILE A 39 0.88 -2.84 2.13
N GLY A 40 0.26 -2.02 1.29
CA GLY A 40 -0.10 -2.34 -0.09
C GLY A 40 1.07 -2.87 -0.93
N VAL A 41 2.29 -2.38 -0.68
CA VAL A 41 3.50 -2.77 -1.41
C VAL A 41 4.33 -3.87 -0.73
N ASN A 42 3.79 -4.51 0.31
CA ASN A 42 4.52 -5.57 1.03
C ASN A 42 4.85 -6.77 0.10
N PRO A 43 5.98 -7.45 0.30
CA PRO A 43 6.41 -8.54 -0.58
C PRO A 43 5.65 -9.86 -0.36
N LEU A 44 4.84 -9.98 0.69
CA LEU A 44 4.12 -11.21 1.03
C LEU A 44 2.75 -11.25 0.33
N LEU A 45 2.69 -12.01 -0.76
CA LEU A 45 1.47 -12.12 -1.58
C LEU A 45 0.29 -12.67 -0.77
N GLY A 46 -0.90 -12.10 -0.96
CA GLY A 46 -2.12 -12.51 -0.27
C GLY A 46 -2.26 -12.03 1.18
N SER A 47 -1.21 -11.50 1.81
CA SER A 47 -1.28 -10.96 3.18
C SER A 47 -1.80 -9.53 3.24
N THR A 48 -1.70 -8.79 2.14
CA THR A 48 -1.90 -7.33 2.06
C THR A 48 -3.22 -6.87 2.67
N THR A 49 -4.33 -7.51 2.30
CA THR A 49 -5.66 -7.14 2.79
C THR A 49 -5.79 -7.39 4.28
N VAL A 50 -5.36 -8.57 4.74
CA VAL A 50 -5.43 -8.95 6.16
C VAL A 50 -4.58 -8.02 7.01
N LEU A 51 -3.32 -7.78 6.62
CA LEU A 51 -2.43 -6.85 7.31
C LEU A 51 -3.00 -5.43 7.33
N SER A 52 -3.51 -4.94 6.19
CA SER A 52 -4.06 -3.59 6.10
C SER A 52 -5.29 -3.42 6.99
N LEU A 53 -6.20 -4.41 7.00
CA LEU A 53 -7.36 -4.41 7.88
C LEU A 53 -6.93 -4.49 9.36
N PHE A 54 -6.00 -5.36 9.68
CA PHE A 54 -5.48 -5.54 11.04
C PHE A 54 -4.87 -4.25 11.58
N PHE A 55 -3.94 -3.64 10.86
CA PHE A 55 -3.30 -2.40 11.32
C PHE A 55 -4.26 -1.21 11.30
N ALA A 56 -5.18 -1.14 10.33
CA ALA A 56 -6.21 -0.11 10.34
C ALA A 56 -7.13 -0.24 11.56
N TRP A 57 -7.51 -1.46 11.96
CA TRP A 57 -8.26 -1.71 13.18
C TRP A 57 -7.45 -1.39 14.44
N LEU A 58 -6.21 -1.89 14.52
CA LEU A 58 -5.32 -1.74 15.67
C LEU A 58 -5.04 -0.27 16.01
N PHE A 59 -4.75 0.54 14.98
CA PHE A 59 -4.51 1.98 15.14
C PHE A 59 -5.78 2.82 15.11
N ARG A 60 -6.96 2.19 15.10
CA ARG A 60 -8.27 2.84 15.04
C ARG A 60 -8.33 3.83 13.86
N LEU A 61 -7.83 3.44 12.71
CA LEU A 61 -7.81 4.21 11.47
C LEU A 61 -9.12 4.06 10.69
N ASN A 62 -9.28 4.87 9.65
CA ASN A 62 -10.40 4.76 8.72
C ASN A 62 -10.14 3.56 7.79
N ILE A 63 -10.80 2.44 8.07
CA ILE A 63 -10.65 1.19 7.30
C ILE A 63 -10.89 1.41 5.80
N PRO A 64 -11.98 2.07 5.35
CA PRO A 64 -12.17 2.40 3.95
C PRO A 64 -11.00 3.17 3.31
N ALA A 65 -10.48 4.20 3.98
CA ALA A 65 -9.32 4.96 3.49
C ALA A 65 -8.08 4.07 3.38
N SER A 66 -7.88 3.16 4.35
CA SER A 66 -6.76 2.22 4.33
C SER A 66 -6.86 1.26 3.13
N GLN A 67 -8.04 0.72 2.84
CA GLN A 67 -8.25 -0.13 1.67
C GLN A 67 -8.09 0.62 0.35
N VAL A 68 -8.49 1.89 0.28
CA VAL A 68 -8.19 2.75 -0.88
C VAL A 68 -6.68 2.86 -1.09
N GLY A 69 -5.92 3.12 -0.03
CA GLY A 69 -4.45 3.16 -0.09
C GLY A 69 -3.85 1.84 -0.58
N THR A 70 -4.32 0.72 -0.01
CA THR A 70 -3.89 -0.64 -0.38
C THR A 70 -4.13 -0.95 -1.85
N HIS A 71 -5.35 -0.76 -2.34
CA HIS A 71 -5.71 -1.13 -3.70
C HIS A 71 -5.13 -0.17 -4.75
N ALA A 72 -4.88 1.09 -4.38
CA ALA A 72 -4.24 2.06 -5.27
C ALA A 72 -2.81 1.64 -5.69
N VAL A 73 -2.11 0.88 -4.84
CA VAL A 73 -0.73 0.46 -5.08
C VAL A 73 -0.59 -1.03 -5.38
N TYR A 74 -1.69 -1.76 -5.56
CA TYR A 74 -1.64 -3.19 -5.87
C TYR A 74 -0.79 -3.53 -7.12
N PRO A 75 -0.84 -2.78 -8.24
CA PRO A 75 0.06 -3.02 -9.36
C PRO A 75 1.54 -2.85 -8.99
N LEU A 76 1.83 -1.90 -8.09
CA LEU A 76 3.17 -1.63 -7.60
C LEU A 76 3.67 -2.75 -6.68
N GLN A 77 2.79 -3.42 -5.93
CA GLN A 77 3.15 -4.62 -5.14
C GLN A 77 3.84 -5.67 -6.02
N LEU A 78 3.24 -5.98 -7.18
CA LEU A 78 3.77 -6.98 -8.10
C LEU A 78 5.11 -6.56 -8.72
N ILE A 79 5.26 -5.26 -9.02
CA ILE A 79 6.49 -4.71 -9.59
C ILE A 79 7.61 -4.72 -8.55
N LEU A 80 7.32 -4.35 -7.30
CA LEU A 80 8.31 -4.23 -6.23
C LEU A 80 8.70 -5.56 -5.58
N LEU A 81 7.93 -6.62 -5.81
CA LEU A 81 8.25 -7.96 -5.32
C LEU A 81 9.67 -8.40 -5.73
N LEU A 82 10.02 -8.26 -7.01
CA LEU A 82 11.35 -8.65 -7.51
C LEU A 82 12.48 -7.79 -6.92
N PRO A 83 12.39 -6.45 -6.88
CA PRO A 83 13.33 -5.60 -6.14
C PRO A 83 13.50 -5.99 -4.66
N PHE A 84 12.42 -6.30 -3.94
CA PHE A 84 12.50 -6.70 -2.53
C PHE A 84 13.25 -8.03 -2.35
N LEU A 85 12.96 -9.03 -3.19
CA LEU A 85 13.68 -10.30 -3.16
C LEU A 85 15.16 -10.11 -3.46
N HIS A 86 15.49 -9.30 -4.47
CA HIS A 86 16.89 -9.01 -4.79
C HIS A 86 17.59 -8.27 -3.66
N ALA A 87 16.97 -7.23 -3.09
CA ALA A 87 17.51 -6.51 -1.95
C ALA A 87 17.74 -7.46 -0.75
N GLY A 88 16.83 -8.40 -0.51
CA GLY A 88 16.99 -9.46 0.48
C GLY A 88 18.29 -10.26 0.27
N THR A 89 18.53 -10.71 -0.97
CA THR A 89 19.75 -11.48 -1.27
C THR A 89 21.03 -10.68 -1.05
N VAL A 90 21.04 -9.39 -1.41
CA VAL A 90 22.21 -8.51 -1.25
C VAL A 90 22.48 -8.21 0.22
N VAL A 91 21.44 -7.86 0.99
CA VAL A 91 21.57 -7.46 2.40
C VAL A 91 21.98 -8.63 3.29
N PHE A 92 21.42 -9.82 3.05
CA PHE A 92 21.64 -10.99 3.92
C PHE A 92 22.69 -11.97 3.38
N GLY A 93 23.29 -11.70 2.22
CA GLY A 93 24.35 -12.54 1.64
C GLY A 93 23.90 -13.96 1.25
N SER A 94 22.59 -14.18 1.12
CA SER A 94 21.99 -15.46 0.78
C SER A 94 22.13 -15.75 -0.73
N ALA A 95 22.13 -17.03 -1.13
CA ALA A 95 22.25 -17.42 -2.54
C ALA A 95 21.29 -16.62 -3.45
N GLN A 96 21.77 -16.16 -4.60
CA GLN A 96 20.91 -15.40 -5.51
C GLN A 96 19.75 -16.28 -5.96
N LEU A 97 18.57 -15.67 -6.17
CA LEU A 97 17.45 -16.37 -6.79
C LEU A 97 17.98 -16.97 -8.10
N PRO A 98 17.94 -18.30 -8.30
CA PRO A 98 18.64 -18.97 -9.40
C PRO A 98 17.91 -18.80 -10.75
N LEU A 99 17.14 -17.73 -10.90
CA LEU A 99 16.25 -17.48 -12.03
C LEU A 99 16.31 -16.00 -12.42
N ALA A 100 16.72 -15.73 -13.67
CA ALA A 100 16.51 -14.41 -14.27
C ALA A 100 15.00 -14.12 -14.40
N PRO A 101 14.56 -12.84 -14.46
CA PRO A 101 13.14 -12.49 -14.54
C PRO A 101 12.36 -13.25 -15.63
N VAL A 102 12.97 -13.44 -16.81
CA VAL A 102 12.36 -14.21 -17.91
C VAL A 102 12.18 -15.71 -17.59
N GLN A 103 13.08 -16.27 -16.78
CA GLN A 103 13.03 -17.65 -16.33
C GLN A 103 12.00 -17.82 -15.21
N ILE A 104 11.79 -16.80 -14.36
CA ILE A 104 10.72 -16.79 -13.36
C ILE A 104 9.35 -16.93 -14.03
N PHE A 105 9.08 -16.18 -15.10
CA PHE A 105 7.81 -16.29 -15.84
C PHE A 105 7.62 -17.67 -16.50
N ALA A 106 8.67 -18.23 -17.09
CA ALA A 106 8.61 -19.56 -17.69
C ALA A 106 8.42 -20.67 -16.64
N PHE A 107 9.09 -20.53 -15.49
CA PHE A 107 8.97 -21.45 -14.36
C PHE A 107 7.59 -21.37 -13.70
N ALA A 108 7.05 -20.16 -13.50
CA ALA A 108 5.71 -19.92 -12.97
C ALA A 108 4.61 -20.64 -13.77
N ARG A 109 4.73 -20.67 -15.11
CA ARG A 109 3.74 -21.33 -15.98
C ARG A 109 3.78 -22.84 -15.88
N ARG A 110 4.96 -23.44 -15.61
CA ARG A 110 5.13 -24.89 -15.57
C ARG A 110 4.93 -25.46 -14.16
N HIS A 111 5.36 -24.74 -13.14
CA HIS A 111 5.39 -25.18 -11.74
C HIS A 111 4.98 -24.05 -10.78
N PRO A 112 3.72 -23.60 -10.80
CA PRO A 112 3.27 -22.46 -9.99
C PRO A 112 3.42 -22.72 -8.48
N TRP A 113 3.17 -23.95 -8.03
CA TRP A 113 3.29 -24.33 -6.62
C TRP A 113 4.73 -24.35 -6.12
N ASP A 114 5.67 -24.79 -6.96
CA ASP A 114 7.08 -24.83 -6.59
C ASP A 114 7.68 -23.42 -6.56
N LEU A 115 7.17 -22.52 -7.40
CA LEU A 115 7.51 -21.10 -7.31
C LEU A 115 7.02 -20.50 -5.99
N ILE A 116 5.79 -20.80 -5.56
CA ILE A 116 5.27 -20.31 -4.27
C ILE A 116 6.12 -20.81 -3.11
N LYS A 117 6.50 -22.10 -3.10
CA LYS A 117 7.37 -22.66 -2.04
C LYS A 117 8.75 -22.01 -2.04
N LEU A 118 9.32 -21.78 -3.22
CA LEU A 118 10.60 -21.09 -3.36
C LEU A 118 10.47 -19.68 -2.79
N LEU A 119 9.51 -18.89 -3.29
CA LEU A 119 9.28 -17.52 -2.82
C LEU A 119 9.08 -17.46 -1.30
N TRP A 120 8.30 -18.37 -0.72
CA TRP A 120 8.05 -18.41 0.73
C TRP A 120 9.32 -18.56 1.58
N VAL A 121 10.31 -19.33 1.12
CA VAL A 121 11.60 -19.49 1.83
C VAL A 121 12.43 -18.21 1.76
N TRP A 122 12.34 -17.47 0.65
CA TRP A 122 13.11 -16.25 0.39
C TRP A 122 12.41 -14.97 0.85
N GLU A 123 11.11 -15.01 1.11
CA GLU A 123 10.27 -13.87 1.45
C GLU A 123 10.58 -13.25 2.82
N TRP A 124 11.19 -13.99 3.75
CA TRP A 124 11.51 -13.46 5.08
C TRP A 124 12.50 -12.28 5.04
N HIS A 125 13.55 -12.37 4.22
CA HIS A 125 14.52 -11.29 4.06
C HIS A 125 13.89 -10.04 3.44
N ALA A 126 13.05 -10.24 2.42
CA ALA A 126 12.28 -9.19 1.78
C ALA A 126 11.32 -8.52 2.78
N LEU A 127 10.66 -9.32 3.63
CA LEU A 127 9.72 -8.83 4.65
C LEU A 127 10.44 -8.00 5.72
N VAL A 128 11.64 -8.39 6.15
CA VAL A 128 12.43 -7.60 7.11
C VAL A 128 12.82 -6.26 6.52
N ILE A 129 13.31 -6.23 5.27
CA ILE A 129 13.65 -4.97 4.57
C ILE A 129 12.40 -4.09 4.44
N TRP A 130 11.28 -4.68 4.01
CA TRP A 130 10.01 -3.96 3.93
C TRP A 130 9.58 -3.42 5.30
N ALA A 131 9.71 -4.17 6.39
CA ALA A 131 9.29 -3.73 7.72
C ALA A 131 10.11 -2.51 8.19
N VAL A 132 11.43 -2.50 7.93
CA VAL A 132 12.30 -1.35 8.22
C VAL A 132 11.87 -0.14 7.39
N LEU A 133 11.68 -0.33 6.08
CA LEU A 133 11.19 0.75 5.21
C LEU A 133 9.81 1.24 5.65
N ALA A 134 8.92 0.34 6.05
CA ALA A 134 7.56 0.65 6.46
C ALA A 134 7.54 1.53 7.71
N ALA A 135 8.39 1.23 8.69
CA ALA A 135 8.51 2.02 9.92
C ALA A 135 8.90 3.49 9.64
N VAL A 136 9.73 3.73 8.62
CA VAL A 136 10.19 5.07 8.23
C VAL A 136 9.21 5.75 7.25
N MET A 137 8.73 5.01 6.26
CA MET A 137 7.91 5.55 5.17
C MET A 137 6.48 5.86 5.60
N THR A 138 5.92 5.10 6.55
CA THR A 138 4.55 5.35 7.03
C THR A 138 4.39 6.75 7.64
N PRO A 139 5.18 7.17 8.66
CA PRO A 139 5.05 8.51 9.22
C PRO A 139 5.40 9.60 8.21
N ALA A 140 6.44 9.40 7.38
CA ALA A 140 6.81 10.37 6.35
C ALA A 140 5.67 10.63 5.36
N LEU A 141 5.04 9.55 4.87
CA LEU A 141 3.90 9.62 3.96
C LEU A 141 2.67 10.19 4.64
N ALA A 142 2.39 9.80 5.89
CA ALA A 142 1.27 10.32 6.66
C ALA A 142 1.38 11.84 6.87
N VAL A 143 2.57 12.36 7.21
CA VAL A 143 2.80 13.81 7.36
C VAL A 143 2.60 14.54 6.03
N LEU A 144 3.15 14.01 4.93
CA LEU A 144 2.98 14.60 3.60
C LEU A 144 1.50 14.65 3.19
N LEU A 145 0.80 13.51 3.32
CA LEU A 145 -0.62 13.40 3.00
C LEU A 145 -1.47 14.30 3.90
N THR A 146 -1.11 14.45 5.18
CA THR A 146 -1.80 15.36 6.10
C THR A 146 -1.71 16.80 5.60
N LYS A 147 -0.52 17.25 5.16
CA LYS A 147 -0.33 18.60 4.60
C LYS A 147 -1.16 18.81 3.33
N VAL A 148 -1.20 17.82 2.44
CA VAL A 148 -1.98 17.88 1.19
C VAL A 148 -3.49 17.92 1.48
N LEU A 149 -3.97 17.03 2.36
CA LEU A 149 -5.38 16.94 2.72
C LEU A 149 -5.82 18.15 3.53
N ALA A 150 -5.03 18.66 4.48
CA ALA A 150 -5.39 19.88 5.22
C ALA A 150 -5.61 21.08 4.29
N ARG A 151 -4.82 21.21 3.21
CA ARG A 151 -5.01 22.26 2.19
C ARG A 151 -6.23 22.03 1.31
N ALA A 152 -6.48 20.78 0.91
CA ALA A 152 -7.59 20.42 0.03
C ALA A 152 -8.94 20.28 0.75
N MET A 153 -8.91 20.16 2.07
CA MET A 153 -10.08 19.94 2.93
C MET A 153 -10.08 20.97 4.08
N PRO A 154 -10.29 22.27 3.80
CA PRO A 154 -10.48 23.24 4.87
C PRO A 154 -11.63 22.76 5.76
N ALA A 155 -11.45 22.88 7.09
CA ALA A 155 -12.47 22.47 8.05
C ALA A 155 -13.82 23.05 7.61
N THR A 156 -14.79 22.18 7.36
CA THR A 156 -16.19 22.59 7.24
C THR A 156 -16.52 23.24 8.58
N ARG A 157 -16.58 24.58 8.61
CA ARG A 157 -17.20 25.30 9.72
C ARG A 157 -18.57 24.66 9.88
N HIS A 158 -18.78 23.96 10.99
CA HIS A 158 -20.12 23.60 11.41
C HIS A 158 -20.84 24.92 11.67
N THR A 159 -21.61 25.38 10.67
CA THR A 159 -22.64 26.38 10.88
C THR A 159 -23.62 25.73 11.85
N GLN A 160 -23.53 26.13 13.11
CA GLN A 160 -24.55 25.86 14.12
C GLN A 160 -25.86 26.46 13.62
N PHE A 161 -26.88 25.63 13.51
CA PHE A 161 -28.28 26.02 13.59
C PHE A 161 -28.90 25.14 14.67
#